data_AF-A0A954CCV0-F1
#
_entry.id   AF-A0A954CCV0-F1
#
_cell.length_a   1.000
_cell.length_b   1.000
_cell.length_c   1.000
_cell.angle_alpha   90.00
_cell.angle_beta   90.00
_cell.angle_gamma   90.00
#
_symmetry.space_group_name_H-M   'P 1'
#
loop_
_entity.id
_entity.type
_entity.pdbx_description
1 polymer ?
#
loop_
_entity_poly.entity_id
_entity_poly.type
_entity_poly.pdbx_seq_one_letter_code
_entity_poly.pdbx_strand_id
1 'polypeptide(L)'
;MPLPARRCRAALAALALLLPGTALAQSTEGPALASPPPGEIAREAVQVDTVASGLEHPWSLAFLPDGDLLVTERPGRLRRIHEGAVSAPLSGVPAVWANRQAGLFDVVLDPGF
;
A
#
# COMPACT_ATOMS: atom_id res chain seq x y z
N MET A 1 -37.41 16.18 25.34
CA MET A 1 -36.77 17.03 26.37
C MET A 1 -35.30 17.20 25.96
N PRO A 2 -34.81 18.43 25.70
CA PRO A 2 -33.54 18.66 25.02
C PRO A 2 -32.36 18.60 26.00
N LEU A 3 -31.23 18.04 25.55
CA LEU A 3 -29.95 18.16 26.26
C LEU A 3 -29.35 19.55 25.97
N PRO A 4 -28.97 20.34 26.99
CA PRO A 4 -28.41 21.67 26.79
C PRO A 4 -26.92 21.60 26.43
N ALA A 5 -26.53 22.30 25.37
CA ALA A 5 -25.16 22.73 25.15
C ALA A 5 -24.83 23.89 26.10
N ARG A 6 -23.76 23.82 26.89
CA ARG A 6 -23.19 25.01 27.55
C ARG A 6 -21.67 25.00 27.59
N ARG A 7 -21.16 26.16 27.18
CA ARG A 7 -19.79 26.58 26.91
C ARG A 7 -19.06 27.03 28.18
N CYS A 8 -17.73 26.96 28.10
CA CYS A 8 -16.69 27.80 28.71
C CYS A 8 -17.07 28.67 29.92
N ARG A 9 -16.47 28.37 31.08
CA ARG A 9 -15.99 29.31 32.11
C ARG A 9 -14.97 28.56 32.98
N ALA A 10 -13.96 29.11 33.61
CA ALA A 10 -13.17 30.33 33.55
C ALA A 10 -12.16 30.20 34.69
N ALA A 11 -11.12 31.03 34.66
CA ALA A 11 -10.37 31.52 35.81
C ALA A 11 -9.25 30.63 36.41
N LEU A 12 -8.04 31.20 36.29
CA LEU A 12 -6.86 30.94 37.09
C LEU A 12 -7.15 31.07 38.59
N ALA A 13 -6.48 30.26 39.40
CA ALA A 13 -6.10 30.61 40.77
C ALA A 13 -4.70 30.06 41.06
N ALA A 14 -3.91 30.88 41.75
CA ALA A 14 -2.46 30.85 41.79
C ALA A 14 -1.86 30.08 42.97
N LEU A 15 -0.56 29.79 42.82
CA LEU A 15 0.50 29.90 43.82
C LEU A 15 0.66 28.78 44.89
N ALA A 16 1.75 28.02 44.75
CA ALA A 16 2.64 27.72 45.88
C ALA A 16 4.09 27.60 45.39
N LEU A 17 4.93 28.47 45.94
CA LEU A 17 6.35 28.68 45.68
C LEU A 17 7.20 27.63 46.41
N LEU A 18 8.49 27.54 46.00
CA LEU A 18 9.66 26.89 46.64
C LEU A 18 10.03 25.48 46.16
N LEU A 19 11.10 25.37 45.35
CA LEU A 19 12.47 25.20 45.84
C LEU A 19 13.51 25.41 44.69
N PRO A 20 14.74 25.85 45.00
CA PRO A 20 15.73 26.35 44.06
C PRO A 20 16.55 25.22 43.43
N GLY A 21 16.99 25.42 42.19
CA GLY A 21 17.98 24.55 41.56
C GLY A 21 17.67 24.26 40.11
N THR A 22 17.70 25.28 39.24
CA THR A 22 17.91 25.03 37.81
C THR A 22 19.35 24.55 37.64
N ALA A 23 19.58 23.27 37.87
CA ALA A 23 20.70 22.58 37.24
C ALA A 23 20.49 22.77 35.74
N LEU A 24 21.38 23.50 35.09
CA LEU A 24 21.48 23.48 33.63
C LEU A 24 21.81 22.02 33.27
N ALA A 25 20.79 21.23 32.95
CA ALA A 25 20.98 19.99 32.23
C ALA A 25 21.54 20.38 30.87
N GLN A 26 22.87 20.43 30.77
CA GLN A 26 23.55 20.57 29.49
C GLN A 26 23.27 19.30 28.71
N SER A 27 22.32 19.38 27.78
CA SER A 27 22.18 18.38 26.72
C SER A 27 23.52 18.30 26.00
N THR A 28 24.30 17.29 26.32
CA THR A 28 25.43 16.91 25.48
C THR A 28 24.81 16.21 24.29
N GLU A 29 24.64 16.93 23.18
CA GLU A 29 24.42 16.29 21.89
C GLU A 29 25.64 15.41 21.64
N GLY A 30 25.43 14.09 21.74
CA GLY A 30 26.41 13.11 21.27
C GLY A 30 26.72 13.39 19.79
N PRO A 31 27.88 12.93 19.29
CA PRO A 31 28.27 13.20 17.91
C PRO A 31 27.15 12.77 16.97
N ALA A 32 26.63 13.73 16.20
CA ALA A 32 25.69 13.44 15.13
C ALA A 32 26.40 12.50 14.17
N LEU A 33 25.95 11.24 14.10
CA LEU A 33 26.32 10.36 12.99
C LEU A 33 25.77 11.05 11.74
N ALA A 34 26.67 11.57 10.90
CA ALA A 34 26.29 12.15 9.63
C ALA A 34 25.51 11.08 8.85
N SER A 35 24.26 11.39 8.47
CA SER A 35 23.56 10.57 7.49
C SER A 35 24.44 10.53 6.24
N PRO A 36 24.65 9.35 5.63
CA PRO A 36 25.33 9.28 4.35
C PRO A 36 24.61 10.22 3.37
N PRO A 37 25.35 10.92 2.48
CA PRO A 37 24.71 11.69 1.43
C PRO A 37 23.74 10.76 0.67
N PRO A 38 22.59 11.26 0.19
CA PRO A 38 21.70 10.46 -0.64
C PRO A 38 22.54 9.76 -1.70
N GLY A 39 22.57 8.42 -1.66
CA GLY A 39 23.29 7.66 -2.66
C GLY A 39 22.75 8.07 -4.02
N GLU A 40 23.65 8.42 -4.95
CA GLU A 40 23.27 8.62 -6.34
C GLU A 40 22.80 7.28 -6.88
N ILE A 41 21.48 7.02 -6.81
CA ILE A 41 20.89 5.89 -7.51
C ILE A 41 21.12 6.14 -9.00
N ALA A 42 22.01 5.35 -9.61
CA ALA A 42 22.14 5.30 -11.05
C ALA A 42 20.77 4.98 -11.65
N ARG A 43 20.18 5.95 -12.34
CA ARG A 43 18.92 5.77 -13.06
C ARG A 43 19.26 5.22 -14.43
N GLU A 44 19.35 3.90 -14.54
CA GLU A 44 19.40 3.25 -15.85
C GLU A 44 18.09 3.52 -16.61
N ALA A 45 18.16 3.64 -17.94
CA ALA A 45 16.97 3.82 -18.76
C ALA A 45 16.16 2.52 -18.82
N VAL A 46 14.93 2.54 -18.30
CA VAL A 46 13.99 1.42 -18.37
C VAL A 46 13.16 1.55 -19.65
N GLN A 47 13.08 0.49 -20.44
CA GLN A 47 12.12 0.37 -21.55
C GLN A 47 10.80 -0.20 -21.01
N VAL A 48 9.68 0.40 -21.44
CA VAL A 48 8.34 -0.01 -21.01
C VAL A 48 7.52 -0.35 -22.23
N ASP A 49 7.18 -1.63 -22.36
CA ASP A 49 6.33 -2.14 -23.43
C ASP A 49 4.98 -2.57 -22.87
N THR A 50 3.90 -2.17 -23.56
CA THR A 50 2.54 -2.59 -23.18
C THR A 50 2.28 -3.99 -23.74
N VAL A 51 2.23 -4.99 -22.85
CA VAL A 51 1.97 -6.39 -23.22
C VAL A 51 0.50 -6.62 -23.58
N ALA A 52 -0.42 -6.06 -22.78
CA ALA A 52 -1.86 -6.16 -23.01
C ALA A 52 -2.59 -4.94 -22.44
N SER A 53 -3.79 -4.68 -22.92
CA SER A 53 -4.65 -3.58 -22.47
C SER A 53 -6.10 -4.05 -22.28
N GLY A 54 -6.94 -3.21 -21.68
CA GLY A 54 -8.37 -3.53 -21.47
C GLY A 54 -8.68 -4.45 -20.28
N LEU A 55 -7.72 -4.65 -19.37
CA LEU A 55 -7.92 -5.37 -18.11
C LEU A 55 -8.58 -4.46 -17.06
N GLU A 56 -9.45 -5.03 -16.23
CA GLU A 56 -10.15 -4.33 -15.15
C GLU A 56 -9.52 -4.68 -13.79
N HIS A 57 -8.73 -3.76 -13.24
CA HIS A 57 -8.04 -3.95 -11.96
C HIS A 57 -7.27 -5.28 -11.89
N PRO A 58 -6.27 -5.51 -12.79
CA PRO A 58 -5.43 -6.70 -12.73
C PRO A 58 -4.68 -6.75 -11.39
N TRP A 59 -4.56 -7.95 -10.81
CA TRP A 59 -3.95 -8.15 -9.48
C TRP A 59 -2.68 -9.00 -9.53
N SER A 60 -2.78 -10.23 -10.04
CA SER A 60 -1.67 -11.16 -10.18
C SER A 60 -1.60 -11.72 -11.60
N LEU A 61 -0.41 -12.23 -11.97
CA LEU A 61 -0.18 -12.94 -13.21
C LEU A 61 0.65 -14.20 -12.99
N ALA A 62 0.45 -15.20 -13.85
CA ALA A 62 1.28 -16.40 -13.93
C ALA A 62 1.57 -16.74 -15.40
N PHE A 63 2.83 -17.04 -15.70
CA PHE A 63 3.25 -17.50 -17.02
C PHE A 63 2.93 -18.97 -17.20
N LEU A 64 2.25 -19.30 -18.30
CA LEU A 64 1.99 -20.67 -18.73
C LEU A 64 3.21 -21.23 -19.49
N PRO A 65 3.38 -22.57 -19.57
CA PRO A 65 4.51 -23.19 -20.27
C PRO A 65 4.58 -22.87 -21.78
N ASP A 66 3.46 -22.51 -22.39
CA ASP A 66 3.35 -22.10 -23.79
C ASP A 66 3.69 -20.61 -24.02
N GLY A 67 3.99 -19.86 -22.96
CA GLY A 67 4.33 -18.43 -23.01
C GLY A 67 3.14 -17.50 -22.78
N ASP A 68 1.93 -18.04 -22.65
CA ASP A 68 0.74 -17.24 -22.35
C ASP A 68 0.73 -16.77 -20.89
N LEU A 69 -0.12 -15.80 -20.59
CA LEU A 69 -0.32 -15.30 -19.23
C LEU A 69 -1.72 -15.62 -18.73
N LEU A 70 -1.82 -16.13 -17.51
CA LEU A 70 -3.03 -16.01 -16.71
C LEU A 70 -2.97 -14.71 -15.92
N VAL A 71 -4.06 -13.92 -15.91
CA VAL A 71 -4.17 -12.68 -15.15
C VAL A 71 -5.47 -12.66 -14.36
N THR A 72 -5.38 -12.43 -13.06
CA THR A 72 -6.56 -12.22 -12.21
C THR A 72 -7.00 -10.77 -12.25
N GLU A 73 -8.31 -10.55 -12.38
CA GLU A 73 -8.96 -9.25 -12.27
C GLU A 73 -9.73 -9.22 -10.94
N ARG A 74 -9.49 -8.18 -10.12
CA ARG A 74 -10.07 -8.05 -8.78
C ARG A 74 -11.59 -8.26 -8.71
N PRO A 75 -12.42 -7.86 -9.71
CA PRO A 75 -13.86 -8.13 -9.73
C PRO A 75 -14.27 -9.61 -9.75
N GLY A 76 -13.34 -10.56 -9.83
CA GLY A 76 -13.65 -11.99 -9.79
C GLY A 76 -13.49 -12.73 -11.11
N ARG A 77 -12.55 -12.30 -11.96
CA ARG A 77 -12.37 -12.89 -13.30
C ARG A 77 -10.92 -13.32 -13.49
N LEU A 78 -10.72 -14.43 -14.19
CA LEU A 78 -9.41 -14.88 -14.65
C LEU A 78 -9.38 -14.75 -16.18
N ARG A 79 -8.31 -14.15 -16.73
CA ARG A 79 -8.12 -13.93 -18.16
C ARG A 79 -6.89 -14.69 -18.63
N ARG A 80 -6.95 -15.23 -19.85
CA ARG A 80 -5.76 -15.67 -20.59
C ARG A 80 -5.33 -14.55 -21.53
N ILE A 81 -4.04 -14.28 -21.61
CA ILE A 81 -3.45 -13.39 -22.62
C ILE A 81 -2.59 -14.25 -23.53
N HIS A 82 -2.91 -14.20 -24.82
CA HIS A 82 -2.17 -14.88 -25.88
C HIS A 82 -1.76 -13.83 -26.91
N GLU A 83 -0.46 -13.66 -27.15
CA GLU A 83 0.07 -12.66 -28.09
C GLU A 83 -0.52 -11.24 -27.89
N GLY A 84 -0.68 -10.85 -26.62
CA GLY A 84 -1.25 -9.55 -26.22
C GLY A 84 -2.77 -9.44 -26.31
N ALA A 85 -3.46 -10.44 -26.87
CA ALA A 85 -4.92 -10.48 -26.93
C ALA A 85 -5.51 -11.03 -25.61
N VAL A 86 -6.48 -10.31 -25.06
CA VAL A 86 -7.18 -10.70 -23.82
C VAL A 86 -8.39 -11.58 -24.13
N SER A 87 -8.28 -12.87 -23.78
CA SER A 87 -9.29 -13.67 -23.07
C SER A 87 -10.72 -13.17 -22.96
N ALA A 88 -11.79 -13.93 -23.20
CA ALA A 88 -13.01 -13.79 -22.37
C ALA A 88 -12.73 -14.30 -20.93
N PRO A 89 -13.55 -13.98 -19.90
CA PRO A 89 -13.37 -14.56 -18.56
C PRO A 89 -13.39 -16.09 -18.60
N LEU A 90 -12.40 -16.73 -18.00
CA LEU A 90 -12.36 -18.18 -17.88
C LEU A 90 -13.45 -18.67 -16.90
N SER A 91 -14.05 -19.82 -17.21
CA SER A 91 -15.04 -20.48 -16.36
C SER A 91 -14.37 -21.17 -15.15
N GLY A 92 -15.16 -21.48 -14.12
CA GLY A 92 -14.69 -22.23 -12.94
C GLY A 92 -13.96 -21.39 -11.89
N VAL A 93 -13.84 -20.08 -12.12
CA VAL A 93 -13.34 -19.12 -11.12
C VAL A 93 -14.38 -18.95 -10.02
N PRO A 94 -13.99 -19.00 -8.73
CA PRO A 94 -14.93 -18.86 -7.62
C PRO A 94 -15.56 -17.46 -7.59
N ALA A 95 -16.80 -17.38 -7.10
CA ALA A 95 -17.40 -16.10 -6.76
C ALA A 95 -16.61 -15.44 -5.61
N VAL A 96 -16.40 -14.13 -5.70
CA VAL A 96 -15.66 -13.36 -4.69
C VAL A 96 -16.48 -12.17 -4.21
N TRP A 97 -16.17 -11.70 -3.01
CA TRP A 97 -16.67 -10.41 -2.53
C TRP A 97 -15.78 -9.29 -3.05
N ALA A 98 -16.18 -8.64 -4.14
CA ALA A 98 -15.43 -7.54 -4.76
C ALA A 98 -15.89 -6.18 -4.19
N ASN A 99 -15.29 -5.75 -3.07
CA ASN A 99 -15.56 -4.44 -2.47
C ASN A 99 -14.30 -3.83 -1.86
N ARG A 100 -14.05 -2.56 -2.17
CA ARG A 100 -12.84 -1.83 -1.77
C ARG A 100 -11.57 -2.60 -2.17
N GLN A 101 -10.91 -3.24 -1.20
CA GLN A 101 -9.68 -3.98 -1.42
C GLN A 101 -9.93 -5.48 -1.62
N ALA A 102 -11.13 -5.98 -1.32
CA ALA A 102 -11.47 -7.40 -1.48
C ALA A 102 -11.75 -7.74 -2.95
N GLY A 103 -11.47 -8.99 -3.34
CA GLY A 103 -11.69 -9.50 -4.68
C GLY A 103 -10.98 -10.81 -4.94
N LEU A 104 -10.78 -11.13 -6.22
CA LEU A 104 -9.89 -12.21 -6.64
C LEU A 104 -8.44 -11.71 -6.66
N PHE A 105 -7.56 -12.45 -5.99
CA PHE A 105 -6.18 -12.03 -5.79
C PHE A 105 -5.21 -12.90 -6.57
N ASP A 106 -4.48 -13.79 -5.91
CA ASP A 106 -3.33 -14.44 -6.50
C ASP A 106 -3.71 -15.60 -7.43
N VAL A 107 -2.86 -15.85 -8.42
CA VAL A 107 -2.88 -17.06 -9.24
C VAL A 107 -1.47 -17.60 -9.29
N VAL A 108 -1.33 -18.89 -9.00
CA VAL A 108 -0.07 -19.61 -9.07
C VAL A 108 -0.34 -20.95 -9.75
N LEU A 109 0.59 -21.37 -10.59
CA LEU A 109 0.51 -22.69 -11.20
C LEU A 109 0.96 -23.75 -10.19
N ASP A 110 0.36 -24.93 -10.28
CA ASP A 110 0.89 -26.10 -9.58
C ASP A 110 2.31 -26.40 -10.09
N PRO A 111 3.25 -26.86 -9.23
CA PRO A 111 4.61 -27.19 -9.68
C PRO A 111 4.68 -28.27 -10.78
N GLY A 112 3.64 -29.09 -10.95
CA GLY A 112 3.52 -30.11 -11.99
C GLY A 112 2.53 -29.77 -13.11
N PHE A 113 2.12 -28.50 -13.24
CA PHE A 113 1.21 -28.01 -14.27
C PHE A 113 1.80 -28.10 -15.69
#